data_AF-A0A9Q0ZBE7-F1
#
_entry.id   AF-A0A9Q0ZBE7-F1
#
_cell.length_a   1.000
_cell.length_b   1.000
_cell.length_c   1.000
_cell.angle_alpha   90.00
_cell.angle_beta   90.00
_cell.angle_gamma   90.00
#
_symmetry.space_group_name_H-M   'P 1'
#
loop_
_entity.id
_entity.type
_entity.pdbx_description
1 polymer ?
#
loop_
_entity_poly.entity_id
_entity_poly.type
_entity_poly.pdbx_seq_one_letter_code
_entity_poly.pdbx_strand_id
1 'polypeptide(L)'
;MAAVEFTVFHVILLFWSLRTAESRVTTFIGCESRCGGIEIPYPFGMKEGCFLDERFKIHCNSSSEYPKLTVNGTDLVVRSISASDSTIYASFPIVFTNCEGKDRNTVVDLEGSPFVFSSENYFVASGCNNLALMNQNNSAIGGCVSICDKNRILIAGCSGINCCQTRSPSNLKVFNVTMKGIDDRNGSGGEKQCRYAYLADRSLIDVYGRDYYYGGDSDLNYMKDVDSVRAVLDWGIDRRVFESLVNNGSYNNLSYTSTCKELNTSISSTIQNPIVQCSCETGFEGNPYLSGICQEGTTFVSSRRKIKAKMASLGVVVGFGALFLFISLWWLHKVFKRKRCEKLKKKYFKRNGGLLLEEQLSSGEVNVEKIKMFPSKELDKATH
;
A
#
# COMPACT_ATOMS: atom_id res chain seq x y z
N MET A 1 21.72 42.91 -3.75
CA MET A 1 20.54 42.16 -4.23
C MET A 1 20.78 40.65 -4.21
N ALA A 2 21.99 40.14 -4.51
CA ALA A 2 22.32 38.71 -4.49
C ALA A 2 22.28 38.01 -3.10
N ALA A 3 22.53 38.73 -2.00
CA ALA A 3 22.54 38.14 -0.64
C ALA A 3 21.14 37.80 -0.09
N VAL A 4 20.09 38.44 -0.62
CA VAL A 4 18.69 38.22 -0.20
C VAL A 4 18.11 36.99 -0.90
N GLU A 5 18.55 36.67 -2.12
CA GLU A 5 18.09 35.48 -2.86
C GLU A 5 18.64 34.17 -2.26
N PHE A 6 19.89 34.19 -1.75
CA PHE A 6 20.51 33.01 -1.16
C PHE A 6 19.89 32.57 0.17
N THR A 7 19.45 33.53 0.99
CA THR A 7 18.82 33.27 2.30
C THR A 7 17.41 32.71 2.16
N VAL A 8 16.64 33.18 1.17
CA VAL A 8 15.30 32.65 0.87
C VAL A 8 15.37 31.20 0.37
N PHE A 9 16.38 30.85 -0.44
CA PHE A 9 16.56 29.48 -0.94
C PHE A 9 16.86 28.46 0.18
N HIS A 10 17.64 28.86 1.19
CA HIS A 10 17.98 28.01 2.34
C HIS A 10 16.78 27.81 3.28
N VAL A 11 15.97 28.84 3.50
CA VAL A 11 14.75 28.73 4.32
C VAL A 11 13.71 27.81 3.66
N ILE A 12 13.60 27.81 2.33
CA ILE A 12 12.71 26.90 1.59
C ILE A 12 13.18 25.45 1.69
N LEU A 13 14.50 25.20 1.65
CA LEU A 13 15.08 23.84 1.81
C LEU A 13 14.90 23.30 3.24
N LEU A 14 14.95 24.16 4.26
CA LEU A 14 14.71 23.79 5.66
C LEU A 14 13.23 23.42 5.92
N PHE A 15 12.28 24.02 5.19
CA PHE A 15 10.86 23.62 5.27
C PHE A 15 10.54 22.30 4.56
N TRP A 16 11.41 21.82 3.66
CA TRP A 16 11.23 20.53 2.97
C TRP A 16 11.75 19.32 3.76
N SER A 17 12.50 19.55 4.85
CA SER A 17 13.19 18.48 5.59
C SER A 17 12.45 17.97 6.83
N LEU A 18 11.30 18.54 7.21
CA LEU A 18 10.42 17.92 8.21
C LEU A 18 9.55 16.84 7.58
N ARG A 19 10.11 15.64 7.42
CA ARG A 19 9.30 14.42 7.39
C ARG A 19 8.99 14.05 8.84
N THR A 20 7.82 14.44 9.33
CA THR A 20 7.24 13.80 10.50
C THR A 20 6.83 12.39 10.09
N ALA A 21 7.52 11.38 10.62
CA ALA A 21 6.99 10.02 10.60
C ALA A 21 5.77 10.02 11.53
N GLU A 22 4.56 10.14 10.97
CA GLU A 22 3.33 9.94 11.73
C GLU A 22 3.26 8.47 12.15
N SER A 23 3.36 8.24 13.46
CA SER A 23 3.10 6.95 14.08
C SER A 23 1.65 6.58 13.81
N ARG A 24 1.43 5.55 12.98
CA ARG A 24 0.09 5.01 12.68
C ARG A 24 -0.41 4.28 13.91
N VAL A 25 -1.52 4.74 14.49
CA VAL A 25 -2.14 4.08 15.64
C VAL A 25 -2.94 2.90 15.13
N THR A 26 -2.42 1.68 15.30
CA THR A 26 -3.10 0.43 14.95
C THR A 26 -3.68 -0.28 16.17
N THR A 27 -3.42 0.24 17.37
CA THR A 27 -3.73 -0.35 18.68
C THR A 27 -4.34 0.67 19.63
N PHE A 28 -4.97 0.19 20.70
CA PHE A 28 -5.47 1.06 21.77
C PHE A 28 -4.30 1.68 22.56
N ILE A 29 -4.46 2.93 23.00
CA ILE A 29 -3.40 3.66 23.71
C ILE A 29 -3.06 2.93 25.02
N GLY A 30 -1.77 2.69 25.28
CA GLY A 30 -1.29 1.98 26.46
C GLY A 30 -1.20 0.46 26.29
N CYS A 31 -1.58 -0.08 25.13
CA CYS A 31 -1.43 -1.48 24.79
C CYS A 31 -0.11 -1.77 24.07
N GLU A 32 0.47 -2.92 24.38
CA GLU A 32 1.66 -3.41 23.69
C GLU A 32 1.27 -3.83 22.28
N SER A 33 1.90 -3.19 21.29
CA SER A 33 1.51 -3.33 19.88
C SER A 33 2.40 -4.29 19.10
N ARG A 34 3.41 -4.92 19.73
CA ARG A 34 4.35 -5.79 19.04
C ARG A 34 4.80 -6.96 19.90
N CYS A 35 5.06 -8.10 19.26
CA CYS A 35 5.74 -9.26 19.83
C CYS A 35 6.64 -9.90 18.77
N GLY A 36 7.92 -10.12 19.06
CA GLY A 36 8.84 -10.81 18.11
C GLY A 36 8.95 -10.14 16.73
N GLY A 37 8.75 -8.82 16.65
CA GLY A 37 8.73 -8.07 15.38
C GLY A 37 7.37 -8.05 14.67
N ILE A 38 6.39 -8.85 15.12
CA ILE A 38 5.03 -8.88 14.60
C ILE A 38 4.22 -7.76 15.24
N GLU A 39 3.48 -7.02 14.42
CA GLU A 39 2.53 -6.00 14.88
C GLU A 39 1.19 -6.65 15.26
N ILE A 40 0.66 -6.25 16.41
CA ILE A 40 -0.59 -6.77 16.99
C ILE A 40 -1.61 -5.64 16.93
N PRO A 41 -2.45 -5.54 15.89
CA PRO A 41 -3.46 -4.51 15.79
C PRO A 41 -4.71 -4.86 16.63
N TYR A 42 -5.48 -3.85 17.05
CA TYR A 42 -6.84 -4.09 17.55
C TYR A 42 -7.68 -4.80 16.46
N PRO A 43 -8.58 -5.75 16.77
CA PRO A 43 -9.10 -6.14 18.08
C PRO A 43 -8.23 -7.11 18.90
N PHE A 44 -7.02 -7.43 18.43
CA PHE A 44 -6.12 -8.34 19.13
C PHE A 44 -5.33 -7.64 20.23
N GLY A 45 -4.98 -8.42 21.27
CA GLY A 45 -4.19 -7.91 22.39
C GLY A 45 -3.67 -9.01 23.30
N MET A 46 -2.67 -8.67 24.10
CA MET A 46 -2.01 -9.61 25.03
C MET A 46 -2.50 -9.49 26.48
N LYS A 47 -3.07 -8.34 26.85
CA LYS A 47 -3.51 -8.02 28.21
C LYS A 47 -4.99 -7.65 28.22
N GLU A 48 -5.62 -7.86 29.37
CA GLU A 48 -7.00 -7.43 29.60
C GLU A 48 -7.15 -5.93 29.30
N GLY A 49 -8.25 -5.56 28.62
CA GLY A 49 -8.47 -4.20 28.12
C GLY A 49 -7.78 -3.86 26.80
N CYS A 50 -6.91 -4.73 26.27
CA CYS A 50 -6.22 -4.52 24.98
C CYS A 50 -6.76 -5.37 23.83
N PHE A 51 -7.64 -6.32 24.11
CA PHE A 51 -8.35 -7.11 23.11
C PHE A 51 -9.86 -6.89 23.23
N LEU A 52 -10.60 -7.09 22.15
CA LEU A 52 -12.05 -6.88 22.13
C LEU A 52 -12.79 -7.90 23.02
N ASP A 53 -12.45 -9.18 22.89
CA ASP A 53 -12.95 -10.26 23.72
C ASP A 53 -11.91 -11.39 23.81
N GLU A 54 -12.14 -12.38 24.68
CA GLU A 54 -11.20 -13.48 24.94
C GLU A 54 -10.77 -14.23 23.68
N ARG A 55 -11.56 -14.23 22.61
CA ARG A 55 -11.22 -14.90 21.35
C ARG A 55 -10.15 -14.15 20.54
N PHE A 56 -9.98 -12.86 20.80
CA PHE A 56 -8.95 -12.01 20.20
C PHE A 56 -7.70 -11.88 21.08
N LYS A 57 -7.66 -12.57 22.22
CA LYS A 57 -6.45 -12.68 23.03
C LYS A 57 -5.36 -13.38 22.23
N ILE A 58 -4.13 -12.88 22.32
CA ILE A 58 -2.96 -13.49 21.69
C ILE A 58 -1.90 -13.75 22.76
N HIS A 59 -1.25 -14.91 22.67
CA HIS A 59 -0.16 -15.29 23.56
C HIS A 59 1.19 -15.06 22.89
N CYS A 60 2.03 -14.26 23.54
CA CYS A 60 3.42 -14.06 23.15
C CYS A 60 4.31 -14.83 24.14
N ASN A 61 4.99 -15.87 23.67
CA ASN A 61 6.00 -16.55 24.48
C ASN A 61 7.35 -15.85 24.29
N SER A 62 7.69 -14.94 25.20
CA SER A 62 8.95 -14.20 25.19
C SER A 62 10.14 -14.97 25.79
N SER A 63 9.93 -16.20 26.28
CA SER A 63 10.98 -16.98 26.96
C SER A 63 11.85 -17.79 25.99
N SER A 64 11.49 -17.84 24.70
CA SER A 64 12.30 -18.44 23.65
C SER A 64 13.20 -17.41 22.98
N GLU A 65 14.32 -17.86 22.42
CA GLU A 65 15.26 -17.05 21.63
C GLU A 65 14.58 -16.30 20.46
N TYR A 66 13.44 -16.83 19.99
CA TYR A 66 12.53 -16.18 19.05
C TYR A 66 11.13 -16.14 19.65
N PRO A 67 10.58 -14.97 20.00
CA PRO A 67 9.25 -14.89 20.59
C PRO A 67 8.20 -15.48 19.64
N LYS A 68 7.42 -16.43 20.14
CA LYS A 68 6.35 -17.09 19.36
C LYS A 68 5.01 -16.48 19.71
N LEU A 69 4.33 -15.98 18.70
CA LEU A 69 2.98 -15.44 18.81
C LEU A 69 1.99 -16.54 18.43
N THR A 70 1.02 -16.85 19.29
CA THR A 70 0.01 -17.89 19.06
C THR A 70 -1.39 -17.36 19.33
N VAL A 71 -2.33 -17.80 18.51
CA VAL A 71 -3.74 -17.41 18.61
C VAL A 71 -4.41 -18.19 19.74
N ASN A 72 -5.23 -17.51 20.57
CA ASN A 72 -5.91 -18.19 21.68
C ASN A 72 -6.76 -19.37 21.19
N GLY A 73 -6.65 -20.50 21.89
CA GLY A 73 -7.34 -21.75 21.54
C GLY A 73 -6.68 -22.56 20.43
N THR A 74 -5.51 -22.16 19.91
CA THR A 74 -4.78 -22.93 18.87
C THR A 74 -3.26 -22.93 19.10
N ASP A 75 -2.57 -23.93 18.54
CA ASP A 75 -1.10 -23.99 18.54
C ASP A 75 -0.47 -23.34 17.29
N LEU A 76 -1.26 -22.59 16.51
CA LEU A 76 -0.78 -21.97 15.28
C LEU A 76 0.11 -20.77 15.58
N VAL A 77 1.32 -20.79 15.02
CA VAL A 77 2.28 -19.69 15.17
C VAL A 77 1.97 -18.61 14.13
N VAL A 78 1.65 -17.42 14.60
CA VAL A 78 1.36 -16.24 13.78
C VAL A 78 2.66 -15.71 13.15
N ARG A 79 2.56 -15.33 11.88
CA ARG A 79 3.63 -14.69 11.09
C ARG A 79 3.38 -13.21 10.86
N SER A 80 2.13 -12.84 10.59
CA SER A 80 1.69 -11.44 10.49
C SER A 80 0.17 -11.36 10.62
N ILE A 81 -0.33 -10.18 10.99
CA ILE A 81 -1.75 -9.88 11.17
C ILE A 81 -2.07 -8.65 10.31
N SER A 82 -3.10 -8.73 9.47
CA SER A 82 -3.63 -7.60 8.71
C SER A 82 -5.02 -7.24 9.22
N ALA A 83 -5.13 -6.07 9.86
CA ALA A 83 -6.43 -5.52 10.26
C ALA A 83 -7.22 -4.95 9.09
N SER A 84 -6.56 -4.40 8.08
CA SER A 84 -7.23 -3.85 6.90
C SER A 84 -7.87 -4.93 6.05
N ASP A 85 -7.23 -6.10 5.94
CA ASP A 85 -7.70 -7.21 5.12
C ASP A 85 -8.46 -8.26 5.94
N SER A 86 -8.48 -8.11 7.26
CA SER A 86 -9.08 -9.08 8.19
C SER A 86 -8.49 -10.48 8.04
N THR A 87 -7.16 -10.56 7.89
CA THR A 87 -6.42 -11.82 7.71
C THR A 87 -5.30 -12.01 8.72
N ILE A 88 -4.92 -13.27 8.95
CA ILE A 88 -3.73 -13.70 9.70
C ILE A 88 -2.94 -14.66 8.83
N TYR A 89 -1.65 -14.41 8.68
CA TYR A 89 -0.72 -15.37 8.11
C TYR A 89 -0.15 -16.22 9.24
N ALA A 90 -0.29 -17.54 9.14
CA ALA A 90 0.14 -18.48 10.16
C ALA A 90 1.07 -19.56 9.57
N SER A 91 1.93 -20.11 10.42
CA SER A 91 2.65 -21.35 10.16
C SER A 91 1.72 -22.53 10.35
N PHE A 92 1.40 -23.18 9.24
CA PHE A 92 0.42 -24.25 9.13
C PHE A 92 1.10 -25.61 8.97
N PRO A 93 0.69 -26.64 9.74
CA PRO A 93 1.37 -27.93 9.74
C PRO A 93 1.17 -28.70 8.43
N ILE A 94 2.17 -29.50 8.08
CA ILE A 94 2.07 -30.47 6.99
C ILE A 94 1.66 -31.84 7.56
N VAL A 95 0.69 -32.49 6.91
CA VAL A 95 0.26 -33.86 7.24
C VAL A 95 1.09 -34.83 6.39
N PHE A 96 1.71 -35.82 7.03
CA PHE A 96 2.56 -36.82 6.37
C PHE A 96 2.00 -38.22 6.59
N THR A 97 2.12 -39.09 5.59
CA THR A 97 1.69 -40.49 5.63
C THR A 97 2.64 -41.36 4.82
N ASN A 98 3.06 -42.49 5.38
CA ASN A 98 4.06 -43.40 4.82
C ASN A 98 5.43 -42.72 4.58
N CYS A 99 5.80 -41.77 5.43
CA CYS A 99 7.08 -41.07 5.41
C CYS A 99 7.92 -41.54 6.60
N GLU A 100 9.10 -42.13 6.32
CA GLU A 100 9.98 -42.71 7.34
C GLU A 100 10.25 -41.71 8.48
N GLY A 101 9.81 -42.06 9.70
CA GLY A 101 10.02 -41.26 10.90
C GLY A 101 9.28 -39.91 10.95
N LYS A 102 8.49 -39.57 9.92
CA LYS A 102 7.82 -38.27 9.80
C LYS A 102 6.29 -38.36 9.73
N ASP A 103 5.72 -39.56 9.80
CA ASP A 103 4.27 -39.75 9.83
C ASP A 103 3.62 -38.90 10.92
N ARG A 104 2.74 -38.00 10.48
CA ARG A 104 2.12 -37.00 11.34
C ARG A 104 0.73 -36.71 10.82
N ASN A 105 -0.26 -37.13 11.59
CA ASN A 105 -1.65 -36.73 11.38
C ASN A 105 -1.98 -35.57 12.32
N THR A 106 -2.14 -34.37 11.77
CA THR A 106 -2.51 -33.18 12.56
C THR A 106 -3.87 -32.70 12.11
N VAL A 107 -4.81 -32.60 13.05
CA VAL A 107 -6.09 -31.94 12.84
C VAL A 107 -5.98 -30.53 13.40
N VAL A 108 -6.37 -29.54 12.61
CA VAL A 108 -6.46 -28.14 13.06
C VAL A 108 -7.92 -27.76 13.09
N ASP A 109 -8.42 -27.48 14.30
CA ASP A 109 -9.80 -27.13 14.57
C ASP A 109 -9.89 -25.66 14.98
N LEU A 110 -10.64 -24.88 14.21
CA LEU A 110 -10.91 -23.46 14.47
C LEU A 110 -12.36 -23.23 14.93
N GLU A 111 -13.11 -24.28 15.24
CA GLU A 111 -14.46 -24.15 15.79
C GLU A 111 -14.46 -23.39 17.13
N GLY A 112 -15.50 -22.58 17.36
CA GLY A 112 -15.56 -21.67 18.52
C GLY A 112 -14.64 -20.45 18.42
N SER A 113 -13.67 -20.43 17.50
CA SER A 113 -12.80 -19.30 17.24
C SER A 113 -13.37 -18.33 16.17
N PRO A 114 -12.90 -17.08 16.14
CA PRO A 114 -13.29 -16.09 15.13
C PRO A 114 -12.57 -16.32 13.80
N PHE A 115 -11.73 -17.34 13.68
CA PHE A 115 -10.92 -17.63 12.50
C PHE A 115 -11.59 -18.65 11.60
N VAL A 116 -11.39 -18.49 10.29
CA VAL A 116 -11.83 -19.40 9.23
C VAL A 116 -10.65 -19.58 8.28
N PHE A 117 -10.49 -20.75 7.68
CA PHE A 117 -9.50 -20.91 6.63
C PHE A 117 -9.88 -20.08 5.41
N SER A 118 -8.97 -19.20 4.98
CA SER A 118 -9.23 -18.33 3.84
C SER A 118 -9.39 -19.13 2.56
N SER A 119 -10.31 -18.68 1.71
CA SER A 119 -10.45 -19.22 0.33
C SER A 119 -9.26 -18.89 -0.57
N GLU A 120 -8.35 -18.00 -0.13
CA GLU A 120 -7.09 -17.71 -0.80
C GLU A 120 -6.03 -18.81 -0.59
N ASN A 121 -6.29 -19.76 0.30
CA ASN A 121 -5.46 -20.95 0.41
C ASN A 121 -5.76 -21.95 -0.69
N TYR A 122 -4.73 -22.69 -1.06
CA TYR A 122 -4.86 -23.92 -1.83
C TYR A 122 -4.55 -25.11 -0.95
N PHE A 123 -5.37 -26.13 -1.11
CA PHE A 123 -5.06 -27.46 -0.64
C PHE A 123 -4.13 -28.13 -1.64
N VAL A 124 -2.94 -28.49 -1.18
CA VAL A 124 -1.93 -29.17 -1.99
C VAL A 124 -1.70 -30.54 -1.40
N ALA A 125 -1.68 -31.55 -2.27
CA ALA A 125 -1.30 -32.90 -1.91
C ALA A 125 -0.20 -33.37 -2.85
N SER A 126 0.90 -33.85 -2.28
CA SER A 126 2.08 -34.30 -3.00
C SER A 126 2.37 -35.76 -2.67
N GLY A 127 2.96 -36.45 -3.64
CA GLY A 127 3.17 -37.89 -3.63
C GLY A 127 2.44 -38.56 -4.80
N CYS A 128 2.78 -39.81 -5.06
CA CYS A 128 2.19 -40.63 -6.12
C CYS A 128 1.11 -41.56 -5.54
N ASN A 129 0.16 -41.92 -6.40
CA ASN A 129 -0.98 -42.77 -6.07
C ASN A 129 -1.73 -42.22 -4.83
N ASN A 130 -2.03 -40.93 -4.83
CA ASN A 130 -2.56 -40.25 -3.65
C ASN A 130 -3.98 -39.73 -3.91
N LEU A 131 -4.93 -40.21 -3.13
CA LEU A 131 -6.27 -39.63 -2.96
C LEU A 131 -6.29 -38.93 -1.60
N ALA A 132 -6.13 -37.60 -1.61
CA ALA A 132 -6.16 -36.77 -0.42
C ALA A 132 -7.52 -36.07 -0.30
N LEU A 133 -8.23 -36.30 0.80
CA LEU A 133 -9.58 -35.79 1.03
C LEU A 133 -9.59 -34.89 2.26
N MET A 134 -10.09 -33.67 2.10
CA MET A 134 -10.43 -32.78 3.21
C MET A 134 -11.80 -33.19 3.76
N ASN A 135 -11.87 -33.43 5.07
CA ASN A 135 -13.08 -33.86 5.75
C ASN A 135 -13.56 -32.80 6.73
N GLN A 136 -14.87 -32.58 6.75
CA GLN A 136 -15.56 -31.78 7.75
C GLN A 136 -16.88 -32.47 8.09
N ASN A 137 -17.25 -32.54 9.38
CA ASN A 137 -18.46 -33.25 9.84
C ASN A 137 -18.58 -34.68 9.30
N ASN A 138 -17.47 -35.43 9.32
CA ASN A 138 -17.36 -36.81 8.79
C ASN A 138 -17.68 -36.97 7.29
N SER A 139 -17.72 -35.87 6.53
CA SER A 139 -17.95 -35.88 5.08
C SER A 139 -16.77 -35.28 4.34
N ALA A 140 -16.41 -35.86 3.20
CA ALA A 140 -15.41 -35.27 2.32
C ALA A 140 -16.02 -34.05 1.61
N ILE A 141 -15.43 -32.88 1.82
CA ILE A 141 -15.91 -31.60 1.29
C ILE A 141 -15.07 -31.09 0.11
N GLY A 142 -13.90 -31.68 -0.07
CA GLY A 142 -12.97 -31.36 -1.14
C GLY A 142 -11.84 -32.37 -1.14
N GLY A 143 -11.11 -32.43 -2.24
CA GLY A 143 -10.05 -33.41 -2.36
C GLY A 143 -9.20 -33.20 -3.59
N CYS A 144 -8.19 -34.04 -3.68
CA CYS A 144 -7.10 -33.91 -4.61
C CYS A 144 -6.59 -35.31 -4.97
N VAL A 145 -6.37 -35.56 -6.25
CA VAL A 145 -5.89 -36.85 -6.76
C VAL A 145 -4.60 -36.65 -7.54
N SER A 146 -3.58 -37.45 -7.24
CA SER A 146 -2.35 -37.52 -8.03
C SER A 146 -2.01 -38.95 -8.45
N ILE A 147 -1.68 -39.11 -9.73
CA ILE A 147 -1.19 -40.36 -10.32
C ILE A 147 0.34 -40.36 -10.40
N CYS A 148 0.92 -41.53 -10.63
CA CYS A 148 2.35 -41.72 -10.69
C CYS A 148 2.86 -41.57 -12.11
N ASP A 149 3.86 -40.72 -12.30
CA ASP A 149 4.70 -40.77 -13.49
C ASP A 149 6.17 -40.88 -13.08
N LYS A 150 6.81 -41.96 -13.51
CA LYS A 150 8.23 -42.23 -13.29
C LYS A 150 9.10 -41.55 -14.34
N ASN A 151 8.53 -41.25 -15.52
CA ASN A 151 9.19 -40.40 -16.48
C ASN A 151 9.12 -38.98 -15.92
N ARG A 152 10.26 -38.47 -15.46
CA ARG A 152 10.45 -37.06 -15.09
C ARG A 152 10.36 -36.16 -16.34
N ILE A 153 9.43 -36.41 -17.27
CA ILE A 153 9.05 -35.43 -18.28
C ILE A 153 8.24 -34.40 -17.49
N LEU A 154 8.99 -33.42 -17.00
CA LEU A 154 8.60 -32.35 -16.09
C LEU A 154 7.43 -31.55 -16.68
N ILE A 155 6.19 -32.02 -16.51
CA ILE A 155 5.02 -31.19 -16.73
C ILE A 155 5.06 -30.11 -15.65
N ALA A 156 5.16 -28.85 -16.08
CA ALA A 156 5.22 -27.71 -15.19
C ALA A 156 3.92 -27.58 -14.39
N GLY A 157 4.02 -27.81 -13.08
CA GLY A 157 2.95 -27.54 -12.11
C GLY A 157 2.40 -28.76 -11.37
N CYS A 158 1.69 -28.47 -10.28
CA CYS A 158 1.04 -29.44 -9.41
C CYS A 158 -0.37 -29.78 -9.95
N SER A 159 -0.42 -30.48 -11.10
CA SER A 159 -1.63 -30.63 -11.92
C SER A 159 -2.20 -32.06 -12.01
N GLY A 160 -1.89 -32.92 -11.04
CA GLY A 160 -2.40 -34.29 -10.95
C GLY A 160 -1.38 -35.40 -11.21
N ILE A 161 -0.13 -35.08 -11.53
CA ILE A 161 0.97 -36.05 -11.67
C ILE A 161 1.97 -35.79 -10.56
N ASN A 162 2.19 -36.77 -9.67
CA ASN A 162 3.02 -36.71 -8.46
C ASN A 162 2.68 -35.58 -7.44
N CYS A 163 1.79 -34.66 -7.81
CA CYS A 163 1.29 -33.55 -7.01
C CYS A 163 -0.06 -33.12 -7.59
N CYS A 164 -0.98 -32.69 -6.75
CA CYS A 164 -2.20 -32.02 -7.17
C CYS A 164 -2.51 -30.86 -6.21
N GLN A 165 -3.22 -29.85 -6.72
CA GLN A 165 -3.70 -28.74 -5.92
C GLN A 165 -5.14 -28.39 -6.27
N THR A 166 -5.88 -27.89 -5.28
CA THR A 166 -7.22 -27.35 -5.46
C THR A 166 -7.42 -26.16 -4.52
N ARG A 167 -8.37 -25.28 -4.82
CA ARG A 167 -8.68 -24.15 -3.94
C ARG A 167 -9.36 -24.66 -2.68
N SER A 168 -9.02 -24.08 -1.52
CA SER A 168 -9.71 -24.40 -0.27
C SER A 168 -11.20 -24.04 -0.40
N PRO A 169 -12.13 -24.90 0.07
CA PRO A 169 -13.53 -24.53 0.15
C PRO A 169 -13.70 -23.32 1.07
N SER A 170 -14.67 -22.46 0.74
CA SER A 170 -15.07 -21.36 1.62
C SER A 170 -15.67 -21.92 2.92
N ASN A 171 -15.53 -21.19 4.02
CA ASN A 171 -16.14 -21.51 5.32
C ASN A 171 -15.61 -22.81 5.97
N LEU A 172 -14.40 -23.21 5.59
CA LEU A 172 -13.69 -24.31 6.24
C LEU A 172 -13.27 -23.88 7.65
N LYS A 173 -13.72 -24.62 8.67
CA LYS A 173 -13.36 -24.41 10.09
C LYS A 173 -12.42 -25.50 10.62
N VAL A 174 -12.51 -26.69 10.06
CA VAL A 174 -11.72 -27.85 10.48
C VAL A 174 -10.88 -28.32 9.31
N PHE A 175 -9.57 -28.33 9.48
CA PHE A 175 -8.65 -28.98 8.56
C PHE A 175 -8.34 -30.38 9.08
N ASN A 176 -8.96 -31.37 8.45
CA ASN A 176 -8.72 -32.78 8.69
C ASN A 176 -8.56 -33.46 7.32
N VAL A 177 -7.42 -34.12 7.10
CA VAL A 177 -7.10 -34.75 5.82
C VAL A 177 -7.00 -36.25 5.98
N THR A 178 -7.61 -36.98 5.04
CA THR A 178 -7.40 -38.42 4.89
C THR A 178 -6.73 -38.68 3.55
N MET A 179 -5.57 -39.33 3.58
CA MET A 179 -4.86 -39.77 2.37
C MET A 179 -5.02 -41.28 2.19
N LYS A 180 -5.35 -41.72 0.98
CA LYS A 180 -5.51 -43.13 0.59
C LYS A 180 -4.81 -43.40 -0.73
N GLY A 181 -4.43 -44.66 -0.98
CA GLY A 181 -4.03 -45.08 -2.32
C GLY A 181 -5.25 -45.23 -3.22
N ILE A 182 -5.09 -44.91 -4.50
CA ILE A 182 -6.12 -45.15 -5.53
C ILE A 182 -6.26 -46.66 -5.78
N ASP A 183 -5.12 -47.37 -5.80
CA ASP A 183 -5.04 -48.80 -6.15
C ASP A 183 -5.06 -49.76 -4.94
N ASP A 184 -5.38 -49.29 -3.72
CA ASP A 184 -5.34 -50.11 -2.48
C ASP A 184 -6.35 -51.28 -2.46
N ARG A 185 -7.09 -51.53 -3.55
CA ARG A 185 -8.10 -52.61 -3.67
C ARG A 185 -7.51 -54.01 -3.87
N ASN A 186 -6.24 -54.15 -4.28
CA ASN A 186 -5.69 -55.43 -4.74
C ASN A 186 -4.58 -56.05 -3.89
N GLY A 187 -4.34 -55.58 -2.66
CA GLY A 187 -3.46 -56.29 -1.71
C GLY A 187 -2.01 -56.52 -2.17
N SER A 188 -1.61 -55.99 -3.34
CA SER A 188 -0.21 -55.86 -3.69
C SER A 188 0.31 -54.73 -2.81
N GLY A 189 1.33 -55.04 -2.00
CA GLY A 189 2.10 -54.05 -1.27
C GLY A 189 2.83 -53.14 -2.26
N GLY A 190 2.09 -52.29 -2.95
CA GLY A 190 2.62 -51.17 -3.69
C GLY A 190 3.41 -50.34 -2.70
N GLU A 191 4.64 -49.98 -3.07
CA GLU A 191 5.55 -49.18 -2.27
C GLU A 191 4.76 -48.13 -1.48
N LYS A 192 4.86 -48.19 -0.15
CA LYS A 192 4.30 -47.18 0.74
C LYS A 192 5.07 -45.89 0.50
N GLN A 193 4.78 -45.21 -0.59
CA GLN A 193 5.44 -43.96 -0.96
C GLN A 193 4.96 -42.88 -0.01
N CYS A 194 5.90 -42.06 0.44
CA CYS A 194 5.65 -40.91 1.28
C CYS A 194 4.69 -39.94 0.57
N ARG A 195 3.59 -39.63 1.24
CA ARG A 195 2.54 -38.70 0.79
C ARG A 195 2.39 -37.62 1.84
N TYR A 196 2.13 -36.40 1.40
CA TYR A 196 1.87 -35.30 2.30
C TYR A 196 0.89 -34.29 1.74
N ALA A 197 0.21 -33.59 2.65
CA ALA A 197 -0.81 -32.62 2.30
C ALA A 197 -0.82 -31.43 3.26
N TYR A 198 -1.16 -30.25 2.76
CA TYR A 198 -1.16 -29.00 3.51
C TYR A 198 -2.04 -27.93 2.86
N LEU A 199 -2.36 -26.88 3.61
CA LEU A 199 -2.89 -25.63 3.08
C LEU A 199 -1.74 -24.64 2.90
N ALA A 200 -1.69 -23.98 1.75
CA ALA A 200 -0.70 -22.96 1.45
C ALA A 200 -1.32 -21.73 0.80
N ASP A 201 -0.75 -20.56 1.09
CA ASP A 201 -1.11 -19.34 0.40
C ASP A 201 -0.59 -19.34 -1.05
N ARG A 202 -1.28 -18.58 -1.92
CA ARG A 202 -0.97 -18.51 -3.35
C ARG A 202 0.48 -18.13 -3.66
N SER A 203 1.09 -17.22 -2.90
CA SER A 203 2.45 -16.76 -3.18
C SER A 203 3.47 -17.88 -3.02
N LEU A 204 3.25 -18.79 -2.06
CA LEU A 204 4.13 -19.93 -1.85
C LEU A 204 4.09 -20.87 -3.06
N ILE A 205 2.90 -21.11 -3.61
CA ILE A 205 2.69 -21.98 -4.77
C ILE A 205 3.34 -21.38 -6.02
N ASP A 206 3.19 -20.07 -6.22
CA ASP A 206 3.79 -19.36 -7.36
C ASP A 206 5.33 -19.37 -7.29
N VAL A 207 5.93 -19.25 -6.09
CA VAL A 207 7.38 -19.35 -5.91
C VAL A 207 7.89 -20.73 -6.30
N TYR A 208 7.26 -21.81 -5.80
CA TYR A 208 7.65 -23.17 -6.18
C TYR A 208 7.41 -23.46 -7.66
N GLY A 209 6.33 -22.90 -8.24
CA GLY A 209 6.08 -22.98 -9.68
C GLY A 209 7.17 -22.30 -10.51
N ARG A 210 7.76 -21.19 -10.02
CA ARG A 210 8.83 -20.46 -10.73
C ARG A 210 10.20 -21.11 -10.58
N ASP A 211 10.60 -21.57 -9.40
CA ASP A 211 11.89 -22.27 -9.21
C ASP A 211 11.96 -23.53 -10.10
N TYR A 212 10.82 -24.17 -10.33
CA TYR A 212 10.64 -25.27 -11.27
C TYR A 212 10.75 -24.85 -12.75
N TYR A 213 10.17 -23.70 -13.13
CA TYR A 213 10.19 -23.19 -14.51
C TYR A 213 11.61 -22.82 -15.00
N TYR A 214 12.52 -22.45 -14.10
CA TYR A 214 13.91 -22.11 -14.44
C TYR A 214 14.89 -23.30 -14.36
N GLY A 215 14.39 -24.54 -14.29
CA GLY A 215 15.23 -25.73 -14.32
C GLY A 215 16.01 -25.97 -13.02
N GLY A 216 15.53 -25.43 -11.89
CA GLY A 216 16.02 -25.84 -10.59
C GLY A 216 15.71 -27.32 -10.37
N ASP A 217 16.69 -28.06 -9.84
CA ASP A 217 16.54 -29.43 -9.34
C ASP A 217 15.68 -29.39 -8.06
N SER A 218 14.41 -29.04 -8.24
CA SER A 218 13.40 -29.05 -7.18
C SER A 218 12.86 -30.48 -7.09
N ASP A 219 13.73 -31.36 -6.63
CA ASP A 219 13.34 -32.66 -6.13
C ASP A 219 12.16 -32.40 -5.17
N LEU A 220 10.98 -32.99 -5.45
CA LEU A 220 9.79 -32.97 -4.58
C LEU A 220 10.08 -33.45 -3.15
N ASN A 221 11.32 -33.85 -2.86
CA ASN A 221 11.88 -34.14 -1.57
C ASN A 221 12.10 -32.91 -0.67
N TYR A 222 12.17 -31.67 -1.17
CA TYR A 222 12.46 -30.51 -0.30
C TYR A 222 11.39 -30.26 0.78
N MET A 223 10.13 -30.59 0.51
CA MET A 223 9.07 -30.48 1.53
C MET A 223 9.12 -31.59 2.59
N LYS A 224 9.90 -32.67 2.38
CA LYS A 224 10.08 -33.71 3.39
C LYS A 224 10.86 -33.21 4.61
N ASP A 225 11.61 -32.12 4.49
CA ASP A 225 12.39 -31.54 5.59
C ASP A 225 11.71 -30.32 6.23
N VAL A 226 10.58 -29.87 5.68
CA VAL A 226 9.80 -28.75 6.22
C VAL A 226 8.64 -29.28 7.05
N ASP A 227 8.40 -28.68 8.23
CA ASP A 227 7.32 -29.11 9.14
C ASP A 227 6.06 -28.24 9.06
N SER A 228 6.20 -27.01 8.56
CA SER A 228 5.08 -26.08 8.41
C SER A 228 5.28 -25.14 7.23
N VAL A 229 4.19 -24.79 6.56
CA VAL A 229 4.13 -23.81 5.47
C VAL A 229 3.34 -22.58 5.88
N ARG A 230 3.27 -21.55 5.03
CA ARG A 230 2.45 -20.38 5.30
C ARG A 230 1.03 -20.59 4.77
N ALA A 231 0.03 -20.36 5.62
CA ALA A 231 -1.38 -20.33 5.25
C ALA A 231 -2.05 -19.05 5.76
N VAL A 232 -3.21 -18.71 5.18
CA VAL A 232 -3.99 -17.51 5.50
C VAL A 232 -5.27 -17.89 6.25
N LEU A 233 -5.54 -17.25 7.36
CA LEU A 233 -6.80 -17.34 8.07
C LEU A 233 -7.55 -16.03 7.91
N ASP A 234 -8.83 -16.10 7.55
CA ASP A 234 -9.73 -14.96 7.63
C ASP A 234 -10.27 -14.87 9.06
N TRP A 235 -10.51 -13.66 9.56
CA TRP A 235 -11.14 -13.44 10.85
C TRP A 235 -12.15 -12.31 10.79
N GLY A 236 -13.03 -12.23 11.79
CA GLY A 236 -13.99 -11.14 11.90
C GLY A 236 -14.64 -11.10 13.28
N ILE A 237 -15.34 -10.00 13.56
CA ILE A 237 -16.03 -9.81 14.84
C ILE A 237 -17.41 -10.46 14.77
N ASP A 238 -17.82 -11.19 15.80
CA ASP A 238 -19.19 -11.73 15.88
C ASP A 238 -20.23 -10.60 15.68
N ARG A 239 -21.21 -10.83 14.79
CA ARG A 239 -22.20 -9.81 14.44
C ARG A 239 -22.87 -9.15 15.66
N ARG A 240 -23.22 -9.92 16.69
CA ARG A 240 -23.89 -9.37 17.89
C ARG A 240 -22.95 -8.48 18.70
N VAL A 241 -21.69 -8.87 18.80
CA VAL A 241 -20.65 -8.06 19.44
C VAL A 241 -20.43 -6.78 18.65
N PHE A 242 -20.36 -6.87 17.32
CA PHE A 242 -20.21 -5.70 16.45
C PHE A 242 -21.39 -4.74 16.56
N GLU A 243 -22.64 -5.24 16.56
CA GLU A 243 -23.84 -4.42 16.79
C GLU A 243 -23.81 -3.73 18.15
N SER A 244 -23.31 -4.40 19.19
CA SER A 244 -23.14 -3.79 20.51
C SER A 244 -22.12 -2.64 20.49
N LEU A 245 -21.01 -2.76 19.74
CA LEU A 245 -20.01 -1.70 19.58
C LEU A 245 -20.57 -0.49 18.84
N VAL A 246 -21.48 -0.71 17.89
CA VAL A 246 -22.18 0.37 17.19
C VAL A 246 -23.17 1.06 18.13
N ASN A 247 -23.99 0.29 18.84
CA ASN A 247 -25.05 0.83 19.69
C ASN A 247 -24.51 1.61 20.90
N ASN A 248 -23.37 1.20 21.46
CA ASN A 248 -22.73 1.89 22.59
C ASN A 248 -21.82 3.06 22.16
N GLY A 249 -21.71 3.33 20.84
CA GLY A 249 -20.89 4.41 20.29
C GLY A 249 -19.38 4.16 20.31
N SER A 250 -18.92 2.96 20.67
CA SER A 250 -17.49 2.59 20.62
C SER A 250 -16.97 2.46 19.19
N TYR A 251 -17.87 2.15 18.25
CA TYR A 251 -17.57 2.06 16.83
C TYR A 251 -18.58 2.85 16.01
N ASN A 252 -18.11 3.90 15.33
CA ASN A 252 -18.92 4.64 14.36
C ASN A 252 -18.43 4.29 12.95
N ASN A 253 -19.35 3.77 12.12
CA ASN A 253 -19.07 3.50 10.72
C ASN A 253 -19.11 4.80 9.92
N LEU A 254 -17.93 5.34 9.59
CA LEU A 254 -17.80 6.43 8.64
C LEU A 254 -17.72 5.82 7.25
N SER A 255 -18.87 5.69 6.59
CA SER A 255 -19.01 5.00 5.29
C SER A 255 -18.09 5.54 4.18
N TYR A 256 -17.47 6.71 4.34
CA TYR A 256 -16.52 7.26 3.36
C TYR A 256 -15.07 6.81 3.60
N THR A 257 -14.72 6.30 4.78
CA THR A 257 -13.36 5.84 5.12
C THR A 257 -13.24 4.34 5.29
N SER A 258 -14.34 3.66 5.65
CA SER A 258 -14.35 2.23 5.97
C SER A 258 -15.64 1.59 5.50
N THR A 259 -15.55 0.32 5.11
CA THR A 259 -16.70 -0.52 4.76
C THR A 259 -16.65 -1.80 5.57
N CYS A 260 -17.81 -2.31 5.97
CA CYS A 260 -17.94 -3.55 6.73
C CYS A 260 -18.90 -4.48 6.01
N LYS A 261 -18.53 -5.75 5.89
CA LYS A 261 -19.28 -6.81 5.22
C LYS A 261 -19.47 -7.98 6.16
N GLU A 262 -20.61 -8.65 6.01
CA GLU A 262 -20.90 -9.87 6.74
C GLU A 262 -20.45 -11.08 5.95
N LEU A 263 -19.77 -11.99 6.63
CA LEU A 263 -19.36 -13.28 6.10
C LEU A 263 -20.03 -14.39 6.89
N ASN A 264 -20.74 -15.27 6.18
CA ASN A 264 -21.31 -16.47 6.76
C ASN A 264 -20.20 -17.47 7.02
N THR A 265 -20.06 -17.94 8.27
CA THR A 265 -18.97 -18.82 8.71
C THR A 265 -19.29 -20.30 8.64
N SER A 266 -20.53 -20.67 8.29
CA SER A 266 -20.98 -22.06 8.27
C SER A 266 -21.52 -22.49 6.92
N ILE A 267 -21.28 -23.75 6.58
CA ILE A 267 -21.86 -24.46 5.44
C ILE A 267 -23.27 -24.99 5.80
N SER A 268 -23.56 -25.16 7.09
CA SER A 268 -24.86 -25.62 7.62
C SER A 268 -25.47 -24.55 8.54
N SER A 269 -26.66 -24.08 8.18
CA SER A 269 -27.28 -22.81 8.57
C SER A 269 -27.73 -22.66 10.03
N THR A 270 -27.32 -23.51 10.97
CA THR A 270 -28.05 -23.62 12.25
C THR A 270 -27.35 -23.13 13.52
N ILE A 271 -26.03 -22.84 13.57
CA ILE A 271 -25.37 -22.64 14.89
C ILE A 271 -24.43 -21.44 15.02
N GLN A 272 -23.85 -20.88 13.94
CA GLN A 272 -22.88 -19.77 14.08
C GLN A 272 -23.40 -18.45 13.53
N ASN A 273 -23.30 -17.39 14.35
CA ASN A 273 -23.54 -16.02 13.89
C ASN A 273 -22.52 -15.68 12.78
N PRO A 274 -22.92 -14.89 11.78
CA PRO A 274 -21.98 -14.36 10.81
C PRO A 274 -20.92 -13.49 11.50
N ILE A 275 -19.75 -13.42 10.89
CA ILE A 275 -18.69 -12.51 11.30
C ILE A 275 -18.75 -11.25 10.45
N VAL A 276 -18.36 -10.12 11.03
CA VAL A 276 -18.25 -8.83 10.36
C VAL A 276 -16.77 -8.56 10.09
N GLN A 277 -16.45 -8.34 8.82
CA GLN A 277 -15.13 -7.95 8.35
C GLN A 277 -15.19 -6.51 7.86
N CYS A 278 -14.32 -5.66 8.41
CA CYS A 278 -14.19 -4.28 8.00
C CYS A 278 -12.86 -4.06 7.26
N SER A 279 -12.89 -3.18 6.27
CA SER A 279 -11.71 -2.75 5.51
C SER A 279 -11.74 -1.24 5.32
N CYS A 280 -10.57 -0.60 5.27
CA CYS A 280 -10.50 0.80 4.86
C CYS A 280 -10.85 0.92 3.37
N GLU A 281 -11.52 2.02 3.00
CA GLU A 281 -11.86 2.30 1.61
C GLU A 281 -10.61 2.60 0.77
N THR A 282 -10.77 2.52 -0.56
CA THR A 282 -9.64 2.72 -1.48
C THR A 282 -9.00 4.10 -1.29
N GLY A 283 -7.69 4.12 -1.03
CA GLY A 283 -6.94 5.35 -0.76
C GLY A 283 -6.93 5.77 0.71
N PHE A 284 -7.51 4.96 1.61
CA PHE A 284 -7.35 5.08 3.05
C PHE A 284 -6.51 3.92 3.60
N GLU A 285 -5.71 4.20 4.63
CA GLU A 285 -4.89 3.24 5.34
C GLU A 285 -5.10 3.39 6.85
N GLY A 286 -5.08 2.30 7.60
CA GLY A 286 -5.27 2.31 9.05
C GLY A 286 -5.92 1.03 9.55
N ASN A 287 -6.45 1.08 10.77
CA ASN A 287 -7.21 0.01 11.37
C ASN A 287 -8.72 0.30 11.23
N PRO A 288 -9.45 -0.47 10.41
CA PRO A 288 -10.89 -0.25 10.19
C PRO A 288 -11.75 -0.64 11.39
N TYR A 289 -11.19 -1.30 12.41
CA TYR A 289 -11.91 -1.69 13.63
C TYR A 289 -11.79 -0.66 14.76
N LEU A 290 -11.00 0.39 14.53
CA LEU A 290 -10.90 1.55 15.43
C LEU A 290 -11.56 2.75 14.76
N SER A 291 -12.56 3.33 15.41
CA SER A 291 -13.33 4.43 14.83
C SER A 291 -12.43 5.65 14.55
N GLY A 292 -12.51 6.18 13.32
CA GLY A 292 -11.76 7.37 12.90
C GLY A 292 -10.29 7.15 12.52
N ILE A 293 -9.81 5.89 12.43
CA ILE A 293 -8.39 5.58 12.19
C ILE A 293 -8.06 5.31 10.71
N CYS A 294 -9.03 5.01 9.85
CA CYS A 294 -8.77 4.99 8.40
C CYS A 294 -8.49 6.42 7.90
N GLN A 295 -7.22 6.71 7.64
CA GLN A 295 -6.72 8.04 7.20
C GLN A 295 -6.32 8.01 5.72
N GLU A 296 -6.34 9.16 5.04
CA GLU A 296 -5.91 9.24 3.63
C GLU A 296 -4.48 8.69 3.50
N GLY A 297 -4.30 7.65 2.68
CA GLY A 297 -3.03 6.99 2.45
C GLY A 297 -1.97 7.97 1.94
N THR A 298 -0.75 7.80 2.41
CA THR A 298 0.35 8.75 2.13
C THR A 298 0.64 8.93 0.63
N THR A 299 0.34 7.92 -0.19
CA THR A 299 0.47 7.97 -1.65
C THR A 299 -0.53 8.95 -2.26
N PHE A 300 -1.78 8.91 -1.81
CA PHE A 300 -2.84 9.79 -2.26
C PHE A 300 -2.61 11.23 -1.79
N VAL A 301 -2.18 11.41 -0.54
CA VAL A 301 -1.75 12.72 0.00
C VAL A 301 -0.57 13.27 -0.80
N SER A 302 0.41 12.43 -1.15
CA SER A 302 1.56 12.83 -1.96
C SER A 302 1.16 13.24 -3.38
N SER A 303 0.21 12.53 -4.00
CA SER A 303 -0.31 12.84 -5.33
C SER A 303 -1.11 14.14 -5.32
N ARG A 304 -2.00 14.35 -4.34
CA ARG A 304 -2.72 15.62 -4.17
C ARG A 304 -1.77 16.80 -3.90
N ARG A 305 -0.74 16.61 -3.06
CA ARG A 305 0.30 17.64 -2.83
C ARG A 305 1.07 17.94 -4.11
N LYS A 306 1.45 16.94 -4.90
CA LYS A 306 2.11 17.14 -6.21
C LYS A 306 1.22 17.91 -7.18
N ILE A 307 -0.09 17.61 -7.23
CA ILE A 307 -1.05 18.33 -8.09
C ILE A 307 -1.19 19.78 -7.63
N LYS A 308 -1.37 20.03 -6.33
CA LYS A 308 -1.45 21.40 -5.77
C LYS A 308 -0.16 22.18 -6.00
N ALA A 309 1.01 21.56 -5.83
CA ALA A 309 2.31 22.17 -6.08
C ALA A 309 2.51 22.51 -7.57
N LYS A 310 2.09 21.62 -8.49
CA LYS A 310 2.09 21.90 -9.92
C LYS A 310 1.18 23.09 -10.27
N MET A 311 -0.05 23.14 -9.76
CA MET A 311 -0.95 24.28 -9.98
C MET A 311 -0.38 25.59 -9.45
N ALA A 312 0.22 25.58 -8.25
CA ALA A 312 0.87 26.77 -7.68
C ALA A 312 2.06 27.25 -8.54
N SER A 313 2.90 26.34 -9.04
CA SER A 313 4.04 26.69 -9.91
C SER A 313 3.62 27.35 -11.22
N LEU A 314 2.52 26.89 -11.83
CA LEU A 314 1.94 27.50 -13.03
C LEU A 314 1.45 28.93 -12.78
N GLY A 315 0.80 29.18 -11.64
CA GLY A 315 0.34 30.52 -11.26
C GLY A 315 1.49 31.52 -11.10
N VAL A 316 2.60 31.09 -10.50
CA VAL A 316 3.80 31.93 -10.31
C VAL A 316 4.44 32.29 -11.66
N VAL A 317 4.63 31.31 -12.56
CA VAL A 317 5.25 31.55 -13.88
C VAL A 317 4.42 32.50 -14.73
N VAL A 318 3.10 32.33 -14.76
CA VAL A 318 2.20 33.23 -15.52
C VAL A 318 2.19 34.64 -14.93
N GLY A 319 2.16 34.76 -13.60
CA GLY A 319 2.18 36.05 -12.91
C GLY A 319 3.47 36.84 -13.16
N PHE A 320 4.63 36.20 -13.00
CA PHE A 320 5.92 36.83 -13.30
C PHE A 320 6.07 37.14 -14.79
N GLY A 321 5.63 36.23 -15.68
CA GLY A 321 5.66 36.47 -17.13
C GLY A 321 4.85 37.69 -17.55
N ALA A 322 3.64 37.86 -17.01
CA ALA A 322 2.82 39.04 -17.26
C ALA A 322 3.49 40.33 -16.76
N LEU A 323 4.09 40.32 -15.57
CA LEU A 323 4.83 41.45 -15.02
C LEU A 323 6.01 41.86 -15.92
N PHE A 324 6.81 40.90 -16.39
CA PHE A 324 7.91 41.17 -17.31
C PHE A 324 7.42 41.72 -18.66
N LEU A 325 6.29 41.23 -19.17
CA LEU A 325 5.68 41.78 -20.38
C LEU A 325 5.24 43.24 -20.20
N PHE A 326 4.61 43.60 -19.07
CA PHE A 326 4.25 44.99 -18.80
C PHE A 326 5.46 45.91 -18.67
N ILE A 327 6.51 45.45 -17.98
CA ILE A 327 7.75 46.23 -17.82
C ILE A 327 8.45 46.43 -19.17
N SER A 328 8.54 45.38 -20.00
CA SER A 328 9.16 45.47 -21.32
C SER A 328 8.38 46.39 -22.27
N LEU A 329 7.05 46.30 -22.30
CA LEU A 329 6.19 47.19 -23.08
C LEU A 329 6.31 48.65 -22.63
N TRP A 330 6.32 48.89 -21.32
CA TRP A 330 6.51 50.24 -20.77
C TRP A 330 7.87 50.83 -21.13
N TRP A 331 8.92 50.02 -21.06
CA TRP A 331 10.27 50.43 -21.43
C TRP A 331 10.40 50.74 -22.94
N LEU A 332 9.85 49.87 -23.79
CA LEU A 332 9.77 50.09 -25.24
C LEU A 332 9.01 51.38 -25.57
N HIS A 333 7.86 51.59 -24.93
CA HIS A 333 7.08 52.82 -25.08
C HIS A 333 7.90 54.06 -24.69
N LYS A 334 8.62 54.01 -23.56
CA LYS A 334 9.50 55.10 -23.10
C LYS A 334 10.63 55.39 -24.10
N VAL A 335 11.29 54.35 -24.62
CA VAL A 335 12.36 54.48 -25.64
C VAL A 335 11.81 55.08 -26.93
N PHE A 336 10.64 54.60 -27.39
CA PHE A 336 10.02 55.07 -28.61
C PHE A 336 9.59 56.55 -28.50
N LYS A 337 9.02 56.94 -27.35
CA LYS A 337 8.70 58.33 -27.03
C LYS A 337 9.95 59.21 -27.06
N ARG A 338 11.05 58.76 -26.45
CA ARG A 338 12.34 59.47 -26.45
C ARG A 338 12.88 59.67 -27.88
N LYS A 339 12.91 58.62 -28.70
CA LYS A 339 13.36 58.69 -30.10
C LYS A 339 12.50 59.64 -30.95
N ARG A 340 11.18 59.64 -30.75
CA ARG A 340 10.27 60.59 -31.42
C ARG A 340 10.54 62.04 -31.00
N CYS A 341 10.73 62.29 -29.70
CA CYS A 341 11.09 63.63 -29.20
C CYS A 341 12.42 64.12 -29.75
N GLU A 342 13.45 63.27 -29.82
CA GLU A 342 14.75 63.64 -30.41
C GLU A 342 14.64 63.94 -31.91
N LYS A 343 13.86 63.15 -32.68
CA LYS A 343 13.58 63.43 -34.10
C LYS A 343 12.83 64.75 -34.29
N LEU A 344 11.81 65.03 -33.45
CA LEU A 344 11.06 66.29 -33.49
C LEU A 344 11.95 67.48 -33.12
N LYS A 345 12.76 67.37 -32.05
CA LYS A 345 13.73 68.41 -31.67
C LYS A 345 14.70 68.70 -32.81
N LYS A 346 15.29 67.69 -33.45
CA LYS A 346 16.16 67.88 -34.63
C LYS A 346 15.44 68.55 -35.80
N LYS A 347 14.16 68.20 -36.04
CA LYS A 347 13.34 68.80 -37.11
C LYS A 347 13.04 70.28 -36.83
N TYR A 348 12.63 70.62 -35.61
CA TYR A 348 12.38 72.02 -35.22
C TYR A 348 13.66 72.84 -35.16
N PHE A 349 14.76 72.25 -34.67
CA PHE A 349 16.07 72.91 -34.67
C PHE A 349 16.50 73.28 -36.10
N LYS A 350 16.39 72.36 -37.07
CA LYS A 350 16.68 72.67 -38.48
C LYS A 350 15.74 73.73 -39.07
N ARG A 351 14.43 73.66 -38.77
CA ARG A 351 13.43 74.59 -39.34
C ARG A 351 13.56 76.01 -38.79
N ASN A 352 13.98 76.16 -37.53
CA ASN A 352 14.07 77.45 -36.85
C ASN A 352 15.46 78.08 -36.97
N GLY A 353 16.20 77.80 -38.05
CA GLY A 353 17.50 78.42 -38.31
C GLY A 353 18.65 77.88 -37.45
N GLY A 354 18.50 76.73 -36.79
CA GLY A 354 19.54 76.15 -35.93
C GLY A 354 20.85 75.81 -36.64
N LEU A 355 20.82 75.59 -37.96
CA LEU A 355 22.04 75.41 -38.77
C LEU A 355 22.83 76.72 -38.91
N LEU A 356 22.16 77.86 -39.09
CA LEU A 356 22.81 79.18 -39.10
C LEU A 356 23.42 79.51 -37.74
N LEU A 357 22.74 79.13 -36.66
CA LEU A 357 23.26 79.28 -35.30
C LEU A 357 24.54 78.44 -35.08
N GLU A 358 24.57 77.21 -35.59
CA GLU A 358 25.74 76.32 -35.51
C GLU A 358 26.91 76.85 -36.35
N GLU A 359 26.63 77.40 -37.54
CA GLU A 359 27.61 78.05 -38.41
C GLU A 359 28.21 79.31 -37.77
N GLN A 360 27.38 80.18 -37.18
CA GLN A 360 27.83 81.40 -36.48
C GLN A 360 28.64 81.11 -35.20
N LEU A 361 28.33 80.01 -34.50
CA LEU A 361 29.10 79.55 -33.34
C LEU A 361 30.44 78.92 -33.76
N SER A 362 30.48 78.22 -34.90
CA SER A 362 31.69 77.58 -35.41
C SER A 362 32.64 78.54 -36.13
N SER A 363 32.14 79.62 -36.74
CA SER A 363 32.97 80.65 -37.39
C SER A 363 33.66 81.58 -36.39
N GLY A 364 33.25 81.55 -35.11
CA GLY A 364 33.79 82.41 -34.05
C GLY A 364 33.36 83.87 -34.16
N GLU A 365 32.46 84.20 -35.08
CA GLU A 365 32.04 85.57 -35.40
C GLU A 365 31.07 86.17 -34.36
N VAL A 366 30.47 85.33 -33.51
CA VAL A 366 29.52 85.73 -32.45
C VAL A 366 29.94 85.17 -31.09
N ASN A 367 30.04 86.06 -30.09
CA ASN A 367 30.35 85.68 -28.71
C ASN A 367 29.15 84.97 -28.05
N VAL A 368 29.35 83.76 -27.53
CA VAL A 368 28.30 82.85 -27.02
C VAL A 368 27.45 83.51 -25.91
N GLU A 369 28.03 84.39 -25.11
CA GLU A 369 27.35 85.10 -24.01
C GLU A 369 26.21 86.03 -24.45
N LYS A 370 26.15 86.43 -25.73
CA LYS A 370 25.04 87.27 -26.26
C LYS A 370 23.84 86.46 -26.74
N ILE A 371 23.93 85.13 -26.82
CA ILE A 371 22.85 84.28 -27.33
C ILE A 371 21.90 83.92 -26.18
N LYS A 372 20.69 84.49 -26.19
CA LYS A 372 19.67 84.23 -25.17
C LYS A 372 18.63 83.24 -25.69
N MET A 373 18.62 82.02 -25.16
CA MET A 373 17.63 80.99 -25.50
C MET A 373 16.41 81.09 -24.57
N PHE A 374 15.22 81.27 -25.14
CA PHE A 374 13.98 81.30 -24.38
C PHE A 374 13.25 79.96 -24.45
N PRO A 375 12.75 79.42 -23.33
CA PRO A 375 11.90 78.22 -23.33
C PRO A 375 10.53 78.54 -23.95
N SER A 376 9.92 77.55 -24.63
CA SER A 376 8.65 77.76 -25.35
C SER A 376 7.52 78.30 -24.47
N LYS A 377 7.51 77.92 -23.18
CA LYS A 377 6.52 78.39 -22.21
C LYS A 377 6.62 79.90 -21.92
N GLU A 378 7.81 80.49 -22.03
CA GLU A 378 8.00 81.93 -21.85
C GLU A 378 7.59 82.71 -23.10
N LEU A 379 7.81 82.14 -24.28
CA LEU A 379 7.33 82.70 -25.55
C LEU A 379 5.80 82.71 -25.62
N ASP A 380 5.13 81.60 -25.29
CA ASP A 380 3.67 81.50 -25.33
C ASP A 380 3.01 82.50 -24.35
N LYS A 381 3.62 82.74 -23.18
CA LYS A 381 3.15 83.71 -22.18
C LYS A 381 3.39 85.17 -22.57
N ALA A 382 4.23 85.45 -23.57
CA ALA A 382 4.51 86.80 -24.04
C ALA A 382 3.69 87.20 -25.28
N THR A 383 3.17 86.21 -26.02
CA THR A 383 2.34 86.40 -27.23
C THR A 383 0.83 86.42 -26.98
N HIS A 384 0.38 86.11 -25.76
CA HIS A 384 -0.98 86.29 -25.26
C HIS A 384 -0.90 86.99 -23.91
#